data_AF-A0A966UT16-F1
#
_entry.id   AF-A0A966UT16-F1
#
_cell.length_a   1.000
_cell.length_b   1.000
_cell.length_c   1.000
_cell.angle_alpha   90.00
_cell.angle_beta   90.00
_cell.angle_gamma   90.00
#
_symmetry.space_group_name_H-M   'P 1'
#
loop_
_entity.id
_entity.type
_entity.pdbx_description
1 polymer ?
#
loop_
_entity_poly.entity_id
_entity_poly.type
_entity_poly.pdbx_seq_one_letter_code
_entity_poly.pdbx_strand_id
1 'polypeptide(L)'
;MAERKDRMALLSRYSKHHKERYEAKPTLNLNVEQWASDALIESYGISLCYDLLEYYFKVAQEPSWNYFAYNAEKILKAKLDKEQDDMERLERRKKAKEWLSE
;
A
#
# COMPACT_ATOMS: atom_id res chain seq x y z
N MET A 1 -19.70 -5.86 6.02
CA MET A 1 -19.71 -5.49 4.60
C MET A 1 -19.35 -4.03 4.51
N ALA A 2 -18.33 -3.65 3.73
CA ALA A 2 -17.98 -2.24 3.56
C ALA A 2 -19.09 -1.49 2.80
N GLU A 3 -19.12 -0.17 2.88
CA GLU A 3 -20.06 0.59 2.05
C GLU A 3 -19.65 0.52 0.58
N ARG A 4 -20.64 0.48 -0.32
CA ARG A 4 -20.38 0.53 -1.78
C ARG A 4 -19.50 1.74 -2.14
N LYS A 5 -19.71 2.86 -1.46
CA LYS A 5 -18.92 4.08 -1.63
C LYS A 5 -17.43 3.83 -1.37
N ASP A 6 -17.10 3.13 -0.30
CA ASP A 6 -15.72 2.85 0.09
C ASP A 6 -15.05 1.87 -0.86
N ARG A 7 -15.78 0.82 -1.29
CA ARG A 7 -15.31 -0.10 -2.33
C ARG A 7 -14.91 0.64 -3.61
N MET A 8 -15.80 1.52 -4.07
CA MET A 8 -15.56 2.30 -5.28
C MET A 8 -14.46 3.35 -5.08
N ALA A 9 -14.32 3.89 -3.87
CA ALA A 9 -13.29 4.87 -3.56
C ALA A 9 -11.88 4.25 -3.65
N LEU A 10 -11.68 3.04 -3.13
CA LEU A 10 -10.39 2.34 -3.24
C LEU A 10 -10.01 2.03 -4.69
N LEU A 11 -10.95 1.51 -5.49
CA LEU A 11 -10.74 1.27 -6.93
C LEU A 11 -10.47 2.56 -7.71
N SER A 12 -11.16 3.65 -7.34
CA SER A 12 -10.93 4.97 -7.94
C SER A 12 -9.53 5.49 -7.60
N ARG A 13 -9.06 5.27 -6.37
CA ARG A 13 -7.71 5.64 -5.93
C ARG A 13 -6.64 4.86 -6.69
N TYR A 14 -6.83 3.56 -6.86
CA TYR A 14 -5.93 2.74 -7.69
C TYR A 14 -5.87 3.26 -9.12
N SER A 15 -7.05 3.54 -9.72
CA SER A 15 -7.13 4.06 -11.08
C SER A 15 -6.43 5.40 -11.25
N LYS A 16 -6.48 6.27 -10.22
CA LYS A 16 -5.75 7.53 -10.19
C LYS A 16 -4.23 7.30 -10.23
N HIS A 17 -3.69 6.47 -9.33
CA HIS A 17 -2.25 6.19 -9.29
C HIS A 17 -1.74 5.49 -10.55
N HIS A 18 -2.53 4.57 -11.10
CA HIS A 18 -2.22 3.93 -12.37
C HIS A 18 -2.16 4.95 -13.53
N LYS A 19 -3.13 5.87 -13.59
CA LYS A 19 -3.14 6.95 -14.58
C LYS A 19 -1.97 7.91 -14.39
N GLU A 20 -1.59 8.24 -13.16
CA GLU A 20 -0.42 9.10 -12.89
C GLU A 20 0.88 8.46 -13.37
N ARG A 21 1.02 7.13 -13.26
CA ARG A 21 2.22 6.40 -13.68
C ARG A 21 2.29 6.13 -15.17
N TYR A 22 1.19 5.68 -15.76
CA TYR A 22 1.15 5.14 -17.12
C TYR A 22 0.40 6.04 -18.10
N GLU A 23 -0.09 7.19 -17.64
CA GLU A 23 -0.97 8.10 -18.39
C GLU A 23 -2.29 7.46 -18.90
N ALA A 24 -2.55 6.21 -18.49
CA ALA A 24 -3.67 5.40 -18.93
C ALA A 24 -4.48 4.88 -17.74
N LYS A 25 -5.81 4.78 -17.92
CA LYS A 25 -6.68 4.14 -16.94
C LYS A 25 -6.47 2.61 -16.98
N PRO A 26 -6.51 1.93 -15.83
CA PRO A 26 -6.42 0.48 -15.80
C PRO A 26 -7.71 -0.14 -16.33
N THR A 27 -7.60 -1.29 -16.99
CA THR A 27 -8.74 -2.09 -17.45
C THR A 27 -9.19 -3.04 -16.32
N LEU A 28 -10.10 -2.57 -15.46
CA LEU A 28 -10.64 -3.36 -14.34
C LEU A 28 -12.13 -3.63 -14.52
N ASN A 29 -12.57 -4.85 -14.19
CA ASN A 29 -13.99 -5.18 -14.11
C ASN A 29 -14.56 -4.78 -12.74
N LEU A 30 -15.12 -3.58 -12.65
CA LEU A 30 -15.62 -3.01 -11.39
C LEU A 30 -16.64 -3.90 -10.66
N ASN A 31 -17.43 -4.70 -11.39
CA ASN A 31 -18.44 -5.57 -10.77
C ASN A 31 -17.81 -6.71 -9.98
N VAL A 32 -16.64 -7.19 -10.41
CA VAL A 32 -15.89 -8.27 -9.77
C VAL A 32 -14.94 -7.67 -8.72
N GLU A 33 -14.17 -6.66 -9.11
CA GLU A 33 -13.13 -6.09 -8.26
C GLU A 33 -13.67 -5.34 -7.03
N GLN A 34 -14.95 -4.96 -7.02
CA GLN A 34 -15.57 -4.40 -5.82
C GLN A 34 -15.51 -5.38 -4.64
N TRP A 35 -15.62 -6.70 -4.87
CA TRP A 35 -15.62 -7.68 -3.78
C TRP A 35 -14.22 -7.87 -3.21
N ALA A 36 -13.19 -7.81 -4.07
CA ALA A 36 -11.81 -7.75 -3.62
C ALA A 36 -11.56 -6.49 -2.77
N SER A 37 -12.06 -5.34 -3.21
CA SER A 37 -12.01 -4.11 -2.43
C SER A 37 -12.77 -4.22 -1.10
N ASP A 38 -13.93 -4.90 -1.06
CA ASP A 38 -14.71 -5.12 0.15
C ASP A 38 -13.88 -5.87 1.19
N ALA A 39 -13.32 -7.02 0.80
CA ALA A 39 -12.53 -7.88 1.66
C ALA A 39 -11.30 -7.16 2.22
N LEU A 40 -10.62 -6.35 1.40
CA LEU A 40 -9.48 -5.54 1.85
C LEU A 40 -9.90 -4.51 2.89
N ILE A 41 -10.99 -3.79 2.65
CA ILE A 41 -11.47 -2.74 3.57
C ILE A 41 -11.95 -3.36 4.88
N GLU A 42 -12.61 -4.53 4.83
CA GLU A 42 -13.01 -5.25 6.03
C GLU A 42 -11.80 -5.74 6.85
N SER A 43 -10.72 -6.16 6.17
CA SER A 43 -9.54 -6.71 6.84
C SER A 43 -8.62 -5.64 7.42
N TYR A 44 -8.44 -4.53 6.71
CA TYR A 44 -7.42 -3.52 7.03
C TYR A 44 -7.99 -2.13 7.33
N GLY A 45 -9.23 -1.86 6.96
CA GLY A 45 -9.82 -0.53 6.99
C GLY A 45 -9.37 0.35 5.81
N ILE A 46 -10.24 1.27 5.41
CA ILE A 46 -10.03 2.10 4.21
C ILE A 46 -8.76 2.96 4.28
N SER A 47 -8.43 3.49 5.46
CA SER A 47 -7.25 4.34 5.65
C SER A 47 -5.96 3.57 5.41
N LEU A 48 -5.84 2.38 6.01
CA LEU A 48 -4.66 1.54 5.82
C LEU A 48 -4.56 1.03 4.38
N CYS A 49 -5.69 0.70 3.74
CA CYS A 49 -5.70 0.35 2.32
C CYS A 49 -5.13 1.48 1.44
N TYR A 50 -5.43 2.75 1.74
CA TYR A 50 -4.84 3.88 0.99
C TYR A 50 -3.34 3.98 1.21
N ASP A 51 -2.87 3.86 2.45
CA ASP A 51 -1.45 3.93 2.76
C ASP A 51 -0.67 2.78 2.11
N LEU A 52 -1.25 1.57 2.12
CA LEU A 52 -0.68 0.40 1.47
C LEU A 52 -0.66 0.54 -0.04
N LEU A 53 -1.71 1.10 -0.63
CA LEU A 53 -1.79 1.35 -2.06
C LEU A 53 -0.70 2.34 -2.50
N GLU A 54 -0.55 3.44 -1.76
CA GLU A 54 0.49 4.42 -2.02
C GLU A 54 1.90 3.81 -1.90
N TYR A 55 2.15 3.06 -0.82
CA TYR A 55 3.41 2.34 -0.63
C TYR A 55 3.67 1.34 -1.77
N TYR A 56 2.65 0.55 -2.13
CA TYR A 56 2.75 -0.45 -3.19
C TYR A 56 3.12 0.17 -4.53
N PHE A 57 2.48 1.28 -4.93
CA PHE A 57 2.88 1.99 -6.13
C PHE A 57 4.32 2.48 -6.00
N LYS A 58 4.74 3.09 -4.88
CA LYS A 58 6.13 3.56 -4.72
C LYS A 58 7.18 2.48 -4.93
N VAL A 59 6.96 1.26 -4.45
CA VAL A 59 7.97 0.19 -4.47
C VAL A 59 7.85 -0.78 -5.65
N ALA A 60 6.64 -1.03 -6.15
CA ALA A 60 6.44 -1.97 -7.23
C ALA A 60 6.85 -1.37 -8.57
N GLN A 61 7.63 -2.11 -9.34
CA GLN A 61 7.99 -1.74 -10.71
C GLN A 61 6.75 -1.77 -11.63
N GLU A 62 5.97 -2.86 -11.55
CA GLU A 62 4.77 -3.06 -12.36
C GLU A 62 3.50 -3.26 -11.52
N PRO A 63 2.85 -2.13 -11.16
CA PRO A 63 1.48 -1.99 -10.73
C PRO A 63 0.45 -3.02 -11.14
N SER A 64 -0.04 -3.94 -10.29
CA SER A 64 -1.29 -4.63 -10.64
C SER A 64 -2.28 -4.73 -9.49
N TRP A 65 -3.55 -4.51 -9.82
CA TRP A 65 -4.65 -4.59 -8.87
C TRP A 65 -4.79 -5.99 -8.28
N ASN A 66 -4.72 -7.03 -9.12
CA ASN A 66 -4.82 -8.41 -8.67
C ASN A 66 -3.70 -8.74 -7.68
N TYR A 67 -2.46 -8.34 -7.97
CA TYR A 67 -1.37 -8.57 -7.03
C TYR A 67 -1.61 -7.83 -5.71
N PHE A 68 -2.00 -6.55 -5.77
CA PHE A 68 -2.33 -5.77 -4.57
C PHE A 68 -3.43 -6.45 -3.73
N ALA A 69 -4.54 -6.85 -4.37
CA ALA A 69 -5.68 -7.41 -3.67
C ALA A 69 -5.39 -8.78 -3.03
N TYR A 70 -4.66 -9.65 -3.73
CA TYR A 70 -4.36 -10.99 -3.23
C TYR A 70 -3.09 -11.06 -2.35
N ASN A 71 -2.23 -10.02 -2.36
CA ASN A 71 -0.97 -10.00 -1.61
C ASN A 71 -0.87 -8.79 -0.67
N ALA A 72 -2.00 -8.20 -0.25
CA ALA A 72 -2.02 -7.04 0.64
C ALA A 72 -1.28 -7.29 1.95
N GLU A 73 -1.42 -8.47 2.55
CA GLU A 73 -0.70 -8.86 3.77
C GLU A 73 0.82 -8.83 3.58
N LYS A 74 1.30 -9.36 2.44
CA LYS A 74 2.73 -9.36 2.10
C LYS A 74 3.26 -7.94 1.94
N ILE A 75 2.47 -7.06 1.31
CA ILE A 75 2.82 -5.65 1.13
C ILE A 75 2.88 -4.94 2.49
N LEU A 76 1.90 -5.20 3.37
CA LEU A 76 1.86 -4.65 4.73
C LEU A 76 3.07 -5.10 5.54
N LYS A 77 3.37 -6.39 5.52
CA LYS A 77 4.54 -6.92 6.23
C LYS A 77 5.84 -6.29 5.72
N ALA A 78 6.02 -6.22 4.40
CA ALA A 78 7.19 -5.58 3.81
C ALA A 78 7.33 -4.09 4.18
N LYS A 79 6.20 -3.38 4.35
CA LYS A 79 6.19 -1.99 4.83
C LYS A 79 6.66 -1.91 6.29
N LEU A 80 6.10 -2.73 7.16
CA LEU A 80 6.44 -2.77 8.59
C LEU A 80 7.90 -3.16 8.82
N ASP A 81 8.38 -4.19 8.12
CA ASP A 81 9.78 -4.63 8.21
C ASP A 81 10.73 -3.48 7.80
N LYS A 82 10.38 -2.73 6.74
CA LYS A 82 11.16 -1.59 6.28
C LYS A 82 11.19 -0.44 7.29
N GLU A 83 10.03 -0.12 7.90
CA GLU A 83 9.91 0.92 8.91
C GLU A 83 10.74 0.57 10.15
N GLN A 84 10.68 -0.69 10.60
CA GLN A 84 11.50 -1.18 11.71
C GLN A 84 13.00 -1.07 11.38
N ASP A 85 13.42 -1.53 10.20
CA ASP A 85 14.81 -1.43 9.76
C ASP A 85 15.33 0.03 9.74
N ASP A 86 14.47 0.98 9.37
CA ASP A 86 14.82 2.40 9.31
C ASP A 86 14.95 3.00 10.72
N MET A 87 14.07 2.62 11.64
CA MET A 87 14.14 3.01 13.04
C MET A 87 15.42 2.47 13.71
N GLU A 88 15.72 1.19 13.54
CA GLU A 88 16.93 0.60 14.13
C GLU A 88 18.20 1.22 13.53
N ARG A 89 18.21 1.53 12.21
CA ARG A 89 19.34 2.24 11.58
C ARG A 89 19.52 3.65 12.14
N LEU A 90 18.43 4.37 12.42
CA LEU A 90 18.50 5.69 13.04
C LEU A 90 19.09 5.61 14.46
N GLU A 91 18.63 4.66 15.27
CA GLU A 91 19.13 4.45 16.63
C GLU A 91 20.61 4.06 16.65
N ARG A 92 21.02 3.13 15.78
CA ARG A 92 22.44 2.73 15.65
C ARG A 92 23.33 3.91 15.27
N ARG A 93 22.86 4.79 14.38
CA ARG A 93 23.60 6.02 13.99
C ARG A 93 23.72 7.01 15.15
N LYS A 94 22.69 7.14 16.01
CA LYS A 94 22.76 7.99 17.21
C LYS A 94 23.80 7.46 18.20
N LYS A 95 23.72 6.17 18.54
CA LYS A 95 24.69 5.51 19.44
C LYS A 95 26.12 5.58 18.92
N ALA A 96 26.32 5.40 17.61
CA ALA A 96 27.65 5.53 17.00
C ALA A 96 28.20 6.96 17.09
N LYS A 97 27.35 7.99 16.95
CA LYS A 97 27.75 9.39 17.13
C LYS A 97 28.12 9.70 18.58
N GLU A 98 27.33 9.20 19.54
CA GLU A 98 27.61 9.34 20.97
C GLU A 98 28.97 8.71 21.32
N TRP A 99 29.22 7.49 20.83
CA TRP A 99 30.48 6.78 21.05
C TRP A 99 31.71 7.47 20.44
N LEU A 100 31.56 8.12 19.28
CA LEU A 100 32.64 8.87 18.62
C LEU A 100 32.91 10.25 19.25
N SER A 101 32.03 10.72 20.14
CA SER A 101 32.18 12.01 20.83
C SER A 101 32.80 11.90 22.23
N GLU A 102 33.10 10.69 22.70
CA GLU A 102 33.99 10.40 23.84
C GLU A 102 35.45 10.28 23.38
#